data_AF-A0AB37S5B0-F1
#
_entry.id   AF-A0AB37S5B0-F1
#
_cell.length_a   1.000
_cell.length_b   1.000
_cell.length_c   1.000
_cell.angle_alpha   90.00
_cell.angle_beta   90.00
_cell.angle_gamma   90.00
#
_symmetry.space_group_name_H-M   'P 1'
#
loop_
_entity.id
_entity.type
_entity.pdbx_description
1 polymer ?
#
loop_
_entity_poly.entity_id
_entity_poly.type
_entity_poly.pdbx_seq_one_letter_code
_entity_poly.pdbx_strand_id
1 'polypeptide(L)'
;MRMEARRTLNTEWLDGDGHVIGEDGKSAMPEGYKDWRDKQIVDWLDRGATNSPTNHSTTMTNPEHAEKALAYDVAVGLCYVTEKQLKALRIEADWRMGDGIPLENPNKKYADYFASGTLDRTPLPEWVHTEKSEGKMPLAIVDEREGQLYLKVGGAV
;
A
#
# COMPACT_ATOMS: atom_id res chain seq x y z
N MET A 1 1.50 14.45 2.93
CA MET A 1 0.88 15.45 3.83
C MET A 1 -0.62 15.25 4.07
N ARG A 2 -1.39 14.63 3.14
CA ARG A 2 -2.81 14.33 3.37
C ARG A 2 -3.11 13.59 4.66
N MET A 3 -2.31 12.56 4.95
CA MET A 3 -2.44 11.77 6.18
C MET A 3 -2.19 12.61 7.43
N GLU A 4 -1.27 13.58 7.40
CA GLU A 4 -0.96 14.46 8.52
C GLU A 4 -2.09 15.46 8.81
N ALA A 5 -2.65 16.07 7.76
CA ALA A 5 -3.78 16.99 7.88
C ALA A 5 -5.02 16.27 8.46
N ARG A 6 -5.30 15.05 7.97
CA ARG A 6 -6.35 14.19 8.52
C ARG A 6 -6.07 13.77 9.96
N ARG A 7 -4.82 13.41 10.26
CA ARG A 7 -4.39 12.94 11.59
C ARG A 7 -4.50 14.00 12.66
N THR A 8 -4.20 15.25 12.33
CA THR A 8 -4.26 16.38 13.28
C THR A 8 -5.66 16.98 13.37
N LEU A 9 -6.64 16.43 12.63
CA LEU A 9 -7.97 17.00 12.46
C LEU A 9 -7.90 18.50 12.14
N ASN A 10 -6.93 18.90 11.33
CA ASN A 10 -6.73 20.30 11.03
C ASN A 10 -7.86 20.76 10.10
N THR A 11 -8.91 21.31 10.70
CA THR A 11 -10.12 21.79 10.03
C THR A 11 -9.87 22.93 9.05
N GLU A 12 -8.68 23.55 9.08
CA GLU A 12 -8.27 24.54 8.07
C GLU A 12 -8.00 23.86 6.72
N TRP A 13 -7.61 22.58 6.73
CA TRP A 13 -7.22 21.82 5.53
C TRP A 13 -8.16 20.67 5.20
N LEU A 14 -9.20 20.43 6.01
CA LEU A 14 -10.17 19.37 5.83
C LEU A 14 -11.54 19.94 5.46
N ASP A 15 -12.20 19.34 4.48
CA ASP A 15 -13.63 19.60 4.26
C ASP A 15 -14.48 18.89 5.35
N GLY A 16 -15.79 19.14 5.33
CA GLY A 16 -16.74 18.51 6.26
C GLY A 16 -16.79 16.98 6.18
N ASP A 17 -16.26 16.40 5.10
CA ASP A 17 -16.19 14.95 4.85
C ASP A 17 -14.79 14.36 5.15
N GLY A 18 -13.84 15.18 5.62
CA GLY A 18 -12.46 14.77 5.95
C GLY A 18 -11.53 14.62 4.75
N HIS A 19 -11.89 15.13 3.57
CA HIS A 19 -10.97 15.26 2.44
C HIS A 19 -10.04 16.45 2.62
N VAL A 20 -8.83 16.35 2.06
CA VAL A 20 -7.85 17.42 2.17
C VAL A 20 -8.08 18.42 1.03
N ILE A 21 -8.52 19.62 1.40
CA ILE A 21 -8.88 20.68 0.45
C ILE A 21 -7.63 21.09 -0.35
N GLY A 22 -7.74 21.13 -1.68
CA GLY A 22 -6.63 21.50 -2.57
C GLY A 22 -5.76 20.35 -3.04
N GLU A 23 -5.91 19.14 -2.48
CA GLU A 23 -5.27 17.92 -2.98
C GLU A 23 -6.27 16.83 -3.41
N ASP A 24 -7.56 17.16 -3.45
CA ASP A 24 -8.67 16.33 -3.92
C ASP A 24 -8.82 16.30 -5.46
N GLY A 25 -8.01 17.10 -6.17
CA GLY A 25 -8.04 17.24 -7.63
C GLY A 25 -9.26 17.99 -8.18
N LYS A 26 -10.09 18.57 -7.30
CA LYS A 26 -11.33 19.26 -7.65
C LYS A 26 -11.38 20.67 -7.07
N SER A 27 -10.89 20.83 -5.84
CA SER A 27 -10.86 22.10 -5.12
C SER A 27 -9.60 22.89 -5.46
N ALA A 28 -9.75 24.21 -5.52
CA ALA A 28 -8.60 25.10 -5.57
C ALA A 28 -7.76 24.94 -4.29
N MET A 29 -6.44 25.03 -4.44
CA MET A 29 -5.53 24.97 -3.29
C MET A 29 -5.77 26.19 -2.38
N PRO A 30 -6.11 25.98 -1.09
CA PRO A 30 -6.33 27.09 -0.16
C PRO A 30 -5.08 27.94 0.02
N GLU A 31 -5.29 29.24 0.25
CA GLU A 31 -4.21 30.15 0.62
C GLU A 31 -3.55 29.67 1.93
N GLY A 32 -2.22 29.65 1.97
CA GLY A 32 -1.44 29.15 3.11
C GLY A 32 -1.25 27.63 3.18
N TYR A 33 -2.03 26.81 2.46
CA TYR A 33 -1.89 25.34 2.48
C TYR A 33 -0.50 24.90 2.00
N LYS A 34 -0.03 25.52 0.91
CA LYS A 34 1.29 25.25 0.34
C LYS A 34 2.39 25.56 1.35
N ASP A 35 2.33 26.69 2.04
CA ASP A 35 3.35 27.10 3.00
C ASP A 35 3.36 26.21 4.24
N TRP A 36 2.18 25.83 4.73
CA TRP A 36 2.05 24.83 5.79
C TRP A 36 2.64 23.49 5.36
N ARG A 37 2.25 22.97 4.20
CA ARG A 37 2.73 21.70 3.64
C ARG A 37 4.24 21.70 3.46
N ASP A 38 4.78 22.75 2.87
CA ASP A 38 6.22 22.90 2.61
C ASP A 38 6.99 22.94 3.94
N LYS A 39 6.48 23.65 4.96
CA LYS A 39 7.06 23.65 6.33
C LYS A 39 7.09 22.27 6.97
N GLN A 40 6.01 21.49 6.84
CA GLN A 40 5.96 20.13 7.39
C GLN A 40 6.92 19.17 6.65
N ILE A 41 7.05 19.31 5.34
CA ILE A 41 8.00 18.53 4.54
C ILE A 41 9.43 18.85 4.97
N VAL A 42 9.77 20.13 5.13
CA VAL A 42 11.11 20.55 5.57
C VAL A 42 11.40 20.04 6.98
N ASP A 43 10.46 20.17 7.92
CA ASP A 43 10.61 19.60 9.28
C ASP A 43 10.84 18.08 9.26
N TRP A 44 10.11 17.34 8.42
CA TRP A 44 10.33 15.90 8.24
C TRP A 44 11.70 15.57 7.65
N LEU A 45 12.14 16.31 6.63
CA LEU A 45 13.45 16.11 6.00
C LEU A 45 14.58 16.45 6.96
N ASP A 46 14.43 17.51 7.76
CA ASP A 46 15.41 17.92 8.77
C ASP A 46 15.50 16.89 9.90
N ARG A 47 14.36 16.37 10.38
CA ARG A 47 14.33 15.22 11.29
C ARG A 47 14.89 13.93 10.66
N GLY A 48 14.83 13.83 9.33
CA GLY A 48 15.42 12.74 8.55
C GLY A 48 16.92 12.90 8.27
N ALA A 49 17.50 14.08 8.48
CA ALA A 49 18.91 14.36 8.14
C ALA A 49 19.90 13.56 9.01
N THR A 50 19.48 13.13 10.19
CA THR A 50 20.23 12.22 11.07
C THR A 50 19.82 10.75 10.90
N ASN A 51 18.79 10.48 10.09
CA ASN A 51 18.30 9.15 9.80
C ASN A 51 19.06 8.61 8.58
N SER A 52 19.86 7.54 8.75
CA SER A 52 20.72 7.03 7.68
C SER A 52 19.89 6.42 6.55
N PRO A 53 19.90 6.97 5.32
CA PRO A 53 19.21 6.38 4.19
C PRO A 53 20.09 5.25 3.62
N THR A 54 20.01 4.06 4.21
CA THR A 54 20.79 2.91 3.74
C THR A 54 20.05 2.17 2.64
N ASN A 55 20.66 2.20 1.45
CA ASN A 55 20.52 1.24 0.35
C ASN A 55 19.79 -0.08 0.76
N HIS A 56 18.55 -0.24 0.30
CA HIS A 56 17.69 -1.40 0.56
C HIS A 56 18.30 -2.76 0.15
N SER A 57 19.23 -2.80 -0.82
CA SER A 57 19.70 -4.05 -1.42
C SER A 57 20.86 -4.72 -0.68
N THR A 58 21.72 -3.96 0.02
CA THR A 58 22.87 -4.52 0.76
C THR A 58 22.54 -4.94 2.19
N THR A 59 21.44 -4.46 2.73
CA THR A 59 21.08 -4.64 4.14
C THR A 59 20.64 -6.07 4.46
N MET A 60 19.93 -6.73 3.53
CA MET A 60 19.36 -8.07 3.74
C MET A 60 20.28 -9.22 3.35
N THR A 61 21.44 -8.94 2.75
CA THR A 61 22.39 -9.95 2.26
C THR A 61 23.60 -10.18 3.19
N ASN A 62 23.79 -9.31 4.19
CA ASN A 62 24.82 -9.46 5.22
C ASN A 62 24.12 -9.77 6.57
N PRO A 63 24.46 -10.86 7.27
CA PRO A 63 23.76 -11.28 8.49
C PRO A 63 23.77 -10.24 9.61
N GLU A 64 24.89 -9.56 9.82
CA GLU A 64 25.05 -8.53 10.86
C GLU A 64 24.28 -7.25 10.49
N HIS A 65 24.27 -6.88 9.21
CA HIS A 65 23.47 -5.74 8.74
C HIS A 65 21.98 -6.06 8.73
N ALA A 66 21.59 -7.29 8.43
CA ALA A 66 20.21 -7.75 8.49
C ALA A 66 19.71 -7.77 9.93
N GLU A 67 20.51 -8.25 10.88
CA GLU A 67 20.18 -8.21 12.31
C GLU A 67 20.00 -6.76 12.79
N LYS A 68 20.95 -5.87 12.47
CA LYS A 68 20.89 -4.45 12.88
C LYS A 68 19.75 -3.70 12.19
N ALA A 69 19.46 -4.02 10.93
CA ALA A 69 18.35 -3.42 10.21
C ALA A 69 17.01 -3.96 10.65
N LEU A 70 16.86 -5.26 10.92
CA LEU A 70 15.65 -5.83 11.51
C LEU A 70 15.43 -5.29 12.94
N ALA A 71 16.51 -5.03 13.69
CA ALA A 71 16.42 -4.36 14.98
C ALA A 71 15.98 -2.88 14.86
N TYR A 72 16.31 -2.20 13.75
CA TYR A 72 15.83 -0.86 13.41
C TYR A 72 14.46 -0.84 12.69
N ASP A 73 14.09 -1.93 12.03
CA ASP A 73 12.81 -2.16 11.32
C ASP A 73 11.74 -2.70 12.28
N VAL A 74 12.06 -2.77 13.58
CA VAL A 74 11.07 -2.53 14.63
C VAL A 74 10.65 -1.08 14.49
N ALA A 75 9.66 -0.84 13.63
CA ALA A 75 9.05 0.45 13.31
C ALA A 75 9.40 1.54 14.33
N VAL A 76 10.43 2.33 14.04
CA VAL A 76 10.76 3.52 14.85
C VAL A 76 9.69 4.56 14.55
N GLY A 77 8.56 4.40 15.22
CA GLY A 77 7.33 5.16 15.06
C GLY A 77 6.25 4.59 15.97
N LEU A 78 5.33 5.44 16.45
CA LEU A 78 4.19 4.97 17.23
C LEU A 78 3.36 4.00 16.38
N CYS A 79 3.29 2.73 16.80
CA CYS A 79 2.40 1.75 16.18
C CYS A 79 0.98 2.03 16.66
N TYR A 80 0.20 2.70 15.82
CA TYR A 80 -1.22 2.99 16.09
C TYR A 80 -2.15 1.83 15.74
N VAL A 81 -1.60 0.75 15.18
CA VAL A 81 -2.36 -0.46 14.93
C VAL A 81 -2.55 -1.17 16.26
N THR A 82 -3.79 -1.24 16.72
CA THR A 82 -4.11 -1.97 17.94
C THR A 82 -3.70 -3.44 17.82
N GLU A 83 -3.47 -4.10 18.94
CA GLU A 83 -3.18 -5.54 18.95
C GLU A 83 -4.22 -6.35 18.16
N LYS A 84 -5.51 -6.00 18.30
CA LYS A 84 -6.61 -6.61 17.56
C LYS A 84 -6.46 -6.45 16.04
N GLN A 85 -6.11 -5.25 15.58
CA GLN A 85 -5.89 -4.97 14.16
C GLN A 85 -4.64 -5.68 13.63
N LEU A 86 -3.55 -5.72 14.40
CA LEU A 86 -2.34 -6.48 14.04
C LEU A 86 -2.64 -7.97 13.91
N LYS A 87 -3.44 -8.52 14.84
CA LYS A 87 -3.88 -9.90 14.77
C LYS A 87 -4.74 -10.17 13.54
N ALA A 88 -5.67 -9.28 13.21
CA ALA A 88 -6.49 -9.39 11.99
C ALA A 88 -5.61 -9.36 10.73
N LEU A 89 -4.68 -8.40 10.63
CA LEU A 89 -3.73 -8.32 9.52
C LEU A 89 -2.88 -9.59 9.38
N ARG A 90 -2.41 -10.14 10.50
CA ARG A 90 -1.63 -11.39 10.50
C ARG A 90 -2.42 -12.59 9.97
N ILE A 91 -3.71 -12.66 10.30
CA ILE A 91 -4.62 -13.70 9.81
C ILE A 91 -4.85 -13.53 8.30
N GLU A 92 -5.09 -12.31 7.83
CA GLU A 92 -5.32 -12.03 6.40
C GLU A 92 -4.05 -12.20 5.54
N ALA A 93 -2.86 -11.94 6.11
CA ALA A 93 -1.58 -12.03 5.41
C ALA A 93 -1.04 -13.47 5.29
N ASP A 94 -1.47 -14.40 6.14
CA ASP A 94 -1.04 -15.80 6.09
C ASP A 94 -2.16 -16.66 5.49
N TRP A 95 -1.95 -17.14 4.27
CA TRP A 95 -2.92 -17.97 3.55
C TRP A 95 -3.34 -19.22 4.33
N ARG A 96 -2.49 -19.73 5.24
CA ARG A 96 -2.80 -20.88 6.10
C ARG A 96 -3.78 -20.55 7.23
N MET A 97 -3.94 -19.26 7.54
CA MET A 97 -4.83 -18.76 8.58
C MET A 97 -6.17 -18.26 8.03
N GLY A 98 -6.45 -18.46 6.73
CA GLY A 98 -7.66 -17.96 6.06
C GLY A 98 -8.99 -18.38 6.72
N ASP A 99 -9.02 -19.51 7.43
CA ASP A 99 -10.17 -19.94 8.23
C ASP A 99 -10.53 -18.97 9.36
N GLY A 100 -9.53 -18.26 9.90
CA GLY A 100 -9.71 -17.25 10.95
C GLY A 100 -10.34 -15.93 10.47
N ILE A 101 -10.52 -15.75 9.16
CA ILE A 101 -11.18 -14.58 8.60
C ILE A 101 -12.71 -14.72 8.77
N PRO A 102 -13.41 -13.73 9.36
CA PRO A 102 -14.88 -13.75 9.48
C PRO A 102 -15.59 -13.85 8.13
N LEU A 103 -16.76 -14.48 8.06
CA LEU A 103 -17.48 -14.72 6.81
C LEU A 103 -17.95 -13.42 6.14
N GLU A 104 -18.33 -12.45 6.95
CA GLU A 104 -18.74 -11.10 6.58
C GLU A 104 -17.57 -10.19 6.14
N ASN A 105 -16.31 -10.63 6.31
CA ASN A 105 -15.17 -9.87 5.83
C ASN A 105 -15.08 -10.00 4.29
N PRO A 106 -15.08 -8.88 3.53
CA PRO A 106 -15.01 -8.92 2.07
C PRO A 106 -13.76 -9.62 1.53
N ASN A 107 -12.69 -9.72 2.34
CA ASN A 107 -11.46 -10.41 1.96
C ASN A 107 -11.53 -11.94 2.13
N LYS A 108 -12.58 -12.48 2.75
CA LYS A 108 -12.73 -13.94 2.96
C LYS A 108 -12.62 -14.73 1.66
N LYS A 109 -13.18 -14.19 0.57
CA LYS A 109 -13.12 -14.79 -0.77
C LYS A 109 -11.71 -15.11 -1.26
N TYR A 110 -10.69 -14.40 -0.77
CA TYR A 110 -9.30 -14.62 -1.14
C TYR A 110 -8.67 -15.82 -0.43
N ALA A 111 -9.21 -16.25 0.72
CA ALA A 111 -8.77 -17.48 1.38
C ALA A 111 -9.06 -18.71 0.50
N ASP A 112 -10.24 -18.76 -0.12
CA ASP A 112 -10.66 -19.85 -1.01
C ASP A 112 -9.77 -19.96 -2.25
N TYR A 113 -9.23 -18.83 -2.73
CA TYR A 113 -8.26 -18.81 -3.81
C TYR A 113 -6.97 -19.55 -3.46
N PHE A 114 -6.42 -19.36 -2.27
CA PHE A 114 -5.20 -20.05 -1.88
C PHE A 114 -5.40 -21.57 -1.75
N ALA A 115 -6.61 -22.01 -1.38
CA ALA A 115 -6.93 -23.43 -1.27
C ALA A 115 -7.22 -24.09 -2.63
N SER A 116 -7.95 -23.40 -3.51
CA SER A 116 -8.47 -23.99 -4.76
C SER A 116 -7.70 -23.59 -6.03
N GLY A 117 -6.90 -22.54 -5.98
CA GLY A 117 -6.31 -21.89 -7.16
C GLY A 117 -7.32 -21.13 -8.01
N THR A 118 -8.56 -20.98 -7.55
CA THR A 118 -9.65 -20.32 -8.29
C THR A 118 -10.33 -19.25 -7.43
N LEU A 119 -10.82 -18.19 -8.04
CA LEU A 119 -11.72 -17.23 -7.39
C LEU A 119 -13.13 -17.47 -7.91
N ASP A 120 -14.06 -17.81 -6.99
CA ASP A 120 -15.44 -18.18 -7.34
C ASP A 120 -15.50 -19.24 -8.47
N ARG A 121 -14.73 -20.32 -8.29
CA ARG A 121 -14.59 -21.42 -9.27
C ARG A 121 -14.06 -21.00 -10.65
N THR A 122 -13.61 -19.75 -10.79
CA THR A 122 -13.03 -19.21 -12.01
C THR A 122 -11.52 -19.20 -11.89
N PRO A 123 -10.77 -19.78 -12.84
CA PRO A 123 -9.31 -19.66 -12.87
C PRO A 123 -8.88 -18.20 -12.89
N LEU A 124 -7.79 -17.87 -12.19
CA LEU A 124 -7.30 -16.49 -12.13
C LEU A 124 -7.14 -15.80 -13.50
N PRO A 125 -6.57 -16.45 -14.54
CA PRO A 125 -6.42 -15.82 -15.85
C PRO A 125 -7.76 -15.38 -16.46
N GLU A 126 -8.84 -16.09 -16.19
CA GLU A 126 -10.18 -15.72 -16.66
C GLU A 126 -10.80 -14.66 -15.74
N TRP A 127 -10.67 -14.84 -14.43
CA TRP A 127 -11.25 -13.94 -13.42
C TRP A 127 -10.79 -12.49 -13.62
N VAL A 128 -9.50 -12.24 -13.87
CA VAL A 128 -8.96 -10.88 -14.08
C VAL A 128 -9.52 -10.18 -15.32
N HIS A 129 -10.12 -10.90 -16.26
CA HIS A 129 -10.72 -10.32 -17.46
C HIS A 129 -12.25 -10.15 -17.38
N THR A 130 -12.89 -10.62 -16.29
CA THR A 130 -14.34 -10.45 -16.10
C THR A 130 -14.71 -9.00 -15.80
N GLU A 131 -15.90 -8.56 -16.24
CA GLU A 131 -16.35 -7.16 -16.11
C GLU A 131 -16.39 -6.63 -14.67
N LYS A 132 -16.63 -7.50 -13.68
CA LYS A 132 -16.77 -7.11 -12.27
C LYS A 132 -15.56 -7.50 -11.41
N SER A 133 -14.46 -7.92 -12.02
CA SER A 133 -13.28 -8.33 -11.26
C SER A 133 -12.54 -7.12 -10.69
N GLU A 134 -12.25 -7.18 -9.40
CA GLU A 134 -11.37 -6.24 -8.70
C GLU A 134 -9.91 -6.34 -9.20
N GLY A 135 -9.55 -7.45 -9.84
CA GLY A 135 -8.23 -7.64 -10.46
C GLY A 135 -8.16 -7.18 -11.91
N LYS A 136 -9.27 -6.68 -12.51
CA LYS A 136 -9.27 -6.17 -13.88
C LYS A 136 -8.37 -4.95 -13.97
N MET A 137 -7.45 -4.97 -14.94
CA MET A 137 -6.58 -3.84 -15.22
C MET A 137 -7.44 -2.60 -15.53
N PRO A 138 -7.26 -1.49 -14.80
CA PRO A 138 -7.97 -0.24 -15.10
C PRO A 138 -7.69 0.25 -16.52
N LEU A 139 -8.71 0.77 -17.20
CA LEU A 139 -8.61 1.25 -18.59
C LEU A 139 -7.56 2.35 -18.82
N ALA A 140 -7.19 3.07 -17.77
CA ALA A 140 -6.16 4.10 -17.84
C ALA A 140 -4.73 3.56 -17.87
N ILE A 141 -4.53 2.26 -17.56
CA ILE A 141 -3.23 1.61 -17.61
C ILE A 141 -3.03 1.01 -19.00
N VAL A 142 -1.91 1.39 -19.64
CA VAL A 142 -1.46 0.80 -20.89
C VAL A 142 -0.55 -0.39 -20.56
N ASP A 143 -0.92 -1.60 -20.97
CA ASP A 143 -0.13 -2.83 -20.73
C ASP A 143 1.03 -2.97 -21.73
N GLU A 144 2.01 -2.10 -21.58
CA GLU A 144 3.24 -2.09 -22.36
C GLU A 144 4.46 -2.37 -21.46
N ARG A 145 5.37 -3.22 -21.95
CA ARG A 145 6.67 -3.46 -21.30
C ARG A 145 7.80 -3.18 -22.27
N GLU A 146 8.89 -2.59 -21.79
CA GLU A 146 10.11 -2.50 -22.60
C GLU A 146 10.56 -3.90 -23.04
N GLY A 147 10.72 -4.11 -24.36
CA GLY A 147 11.07 -5.41 -24.92
C GLY A 147 9.90 -6.41 -25.07
N GLN A 148 8.64 -6.00 -24.87
CA GLN A 148 7.46 -6.87 -25.04
C GLN A 148 7.38 -7.57 -26.40
N LEU A 149 7.92 -6.95 -27.46
CA LEU A 149 8.04 -7.57 -28.79
C LEU A 149 8.85 -8.89 -28.74
N TYR A 150 9.98 -8.91 -28.05
CA TYR A 150 10.83 -10.11 -27.93
C TYR A 150 10.17 -11.20 -27.07
N LEU A 151 9.43 -10.80 -26.04
CA LEU A 151 8.67 -11.74 -25.19
C LEU A 151 7.52 -12.41 -25.94
N LYS A 152 6.83 -11.68 -26.83
CA LYS A 152 5.75 -12.23 -27.67
C LYS A 152 6.26 -13.25 -28.69
N VAL A 153 7.45 -13.03 -29.25
CA VAL A 153 8.07 -13.97 -30.21
C VAL A 153 8.49 -15.29 -29.53
N GLY A 154 8.93 -15.25 -28.27
CA GLY A 154 9.31 -16.45 -27.51
C GLY A 154 8.15 -17.33 -27.04
N GLY A 155 6.93 -16.80 -26.96
CA GLY A 155 5.73 -17.55 -26.54
C GLY A 155 4.97 -18.27 -27.66
N ALA A 156 5.43 -18.13 -28.91
CA ALA A 156 4.86 -18.79 -30.08
C ALA A 156 5.54 -20.14 -30.42
N VAL A 157 6.38 -20.65 -29.52
CA VAL A 157 7.08 -21.95 -29.60
C VAL A 157 6.52 -22.90 -28.56
#